data_AF-A0A6A6SKJ9-F1
#
_entry.id   AF-A0A6A6SKJ9-F1
#
_cell.length_a   1.000
_cell.length_b   1.000
_cell.length_c   1.000
_cell.angle_alpha   90.00
_cell.angle_beta   90.00
_cell.angle_gamma   90.00
#
_symmetry.space_group_name_H-M   'P 1'
#
loop_
_entity.id
_entity.type
_entity.pdbx_description
1 polymer ?
#
loop_
_entity_poly.entity_id
_entity_poly.type
_entity_poly.pdbx_seq_one_letter_code
_entity_poly.pdbx_strand_id
1 'polypeptide(L)'
;MRTRRSAPATTVTAAAAAATTTTIITAAKTAPRRRKPDPELASPPSSAESSFSDAYLDTSSVEFNTCSDADMKVDILSGRDHGPHMDKEIASVASNSTSDVLSDASDAEPDSEAEAIMKNISRFRQEGPARPRNTDRITALWKRESEFWQRYCNIIQKKTRMSAKDQLIDCDPGVFKSYLFWRKNNFRIKKESAIEAYWERVSVYYHNVTGYAIGNDVLKDVRNWIPSLQLDRNPKEKRAMYVQDLYAILHALWVDDTKPLHGFIRVQISTLLLLSAATATRPGALVESASNRNSNKALCFKDVIVIKVRSVENPRRSTVVANVNLEHVKNKEKGGESKKFTFQIEEIAAFCIISYIIGIGHRQNAFEHGFTNIQQIFDLIIPVERNVLRVKWKEHFLDKPFFCDIEHTAEGARILKDKAFNYQKYRDIFVRLGRVAGFEERLELYQLRRASGSNINSILDPVSRNKTMGHTGDTYERYYTPNHIARDFQAIYFGSPSEEELIRSVARMGLARDRRAPTELSAEQQAQIRNDPMLAALRQPRRVQTATLRSRLLSTLYGRRHSSAQEIRAGEARD
;
A
#
# COMPACT_ATOMS: atom_id res chain seq x y z
N MET A 1 63.70 -50.66 -37.09
CA MET A 1 63.71 -51.15 -35.70
C MET A 1 63.44 -49.96 -34.77
N ARG A 2 62.37 -50.00 -33.97
CA ARG A 2 62.39 -50.11 -32.48
C ARG A 2 63.09 -48.91 -31.79
N THR A 3 62.47 -48.10 -30.93
CA THR A 3 61.25 -48.28 -30.09
C THR A 3 60.41 -47.01 -29.88
N ARG A 4 59.09 -47.18 -29.70
CA ARG A 4 58.13 -46.18 -29.18
C ARG A 4 58.40 -45.84 -27.70
N ARG A 5 57.92 -44.67 -27.26
CA ARG A 5 57.17 -44.56 -25.98
C ARG A 5 55.82 -43.89 -26.25
N SER A 6 54.77 -44.46 -25.67
CA SER A 6 53.36 -44.06 -25.81
C SER A 6 52.74 -43.84 -24.43
N ALA A 7 51.62 -43.12 -24.39
CA ALA A 7 50.86 -42.81 -23.18
C ALA A 7 50.32 -44.06 -22.44
N PRO A 8 49.98 -43.94 -21.14
CA PRO A 8 48.97 -44.75 -20.49
C PRO A 8 47.57 -44.14 -20.70
N ALA A 9 46.53 -44.98 -20.66
CA ALA A 9 45.13 -44.55 -20.77
C ALA A 9 44.26 -45.25 -19.71
N THR A 10 43.11 -44.63 -19.45
CA THR A 10 41.86 -45.28 -18.97
C THR A 10 41.82 -45.79 -17.53
N THR A 11 41.03 -45.10 -16.70
CA THR A 11 39.83 -45.72 -16.09
C THR A 11 38.74 -44.67 -15.89
N VAL A 12 37.59 -44.89 -16.53
CA VAL A 12 36.35 -44.15 -16.27
C VAL A 12 35.44 -45.05 -15.44
N THR A 13 35.02 -44.60 -14.27
CA THR A 13 34.00 -45.26 -13.46
C THR A 13 32.68 -44.51 -13.61
N ALA A 14 31.74 -45.11 -14.35
CA ALA A 14 30.36 -44.68 -14.36
C ALA A 14 29.60 -45.35 -13.20
N ALA A 15 28.81 -44.57 -12.45
CA ALA A 15 27.82 -45.07 -11.51
C ALA A 15 26.48 -44.43 -11.87
N ALA A 16 25.46 -45.26 -12.09
CA ALA A 16 24.15 -44.83 -12.58
C ALA A 16 23.02 -45.34 -11.68
N ALA A 17 21.92 -44.57 -11.69
CA ALA A 17 20.55 -44.95 -11.35
C ALA A 17 20.22 -45.41 -9.91
N ALA A 18 19.31 -44.66 -9.30
CA ALA A 18 18.25 -45.21 -8.46
C ALA A 18 16.96 -44.41 -8.71
N ALA A 19 16.05 -44.94 -9.52
CA ALA A 19 14.72 -44.39 -9.75
C ALA A 19 13.68 -45.37 -9.22
N THR A 20 12.88 -44.96 -8.23
CA THR A 20 11.92 -45.84 -7.58
C THR A 20 10.61 -45.88 -8.35
N THR A 21 10.34 -47.01 -8.98
CA THR A 21 9.06 -47.32 -9.64
C THR A 21 7.97 -47.59 -8.59
N THR A 22 6.78 -47.02 -8.81
CA THR A 22 5.54 -47.45 -8.11
C THR A 22 4.63 -48.16 -9.10
N THR A 23 4.39 -49.45 -8.85
CA THR A 23 3.65 -50.35 -9.75
C THR A 23 2.14 -50.17 -9.62
N ILE A 24 1.46 -50.06 -10.77
CA ILE A 24 -0.01 -50.08 -10.87
C ILE A 24 -0.48 -51.53 -10.86
N ILE A 25 -1.46 -51.87 -10.01
CA ILE A 25 -2.14 -53.18 -10.03
C ILE A 25 -3.37 -53.07 -10.94
N THR A 26 -3.46 -53.98 -11.91
CA THR A 26 -4.59 -54.09 -12.85
C THR A 26 -5.46 -55.28 -12.49
N ALA A 27 -6.79 -55.09 -12.49
CA ALA A 27 -7.76 -56.18 -12.52
C ALA A 27 -8.80 -55.94 -13.63
N ALA A 28 -8.89 -56.90 -14.54
CA ALA A 28 -9.89 -57.04 -15.61
C ALA A 28 -11.27 -57.46 -15.03
N LYS A 29 -12.41 -57.54 -15.73
CA LYS A 29 -12.82 -57.44 -17.16
C LYS A 29 -14.35 -57.37 -17.17
N THR A 30 -14.99 -56.56 -18.04
CA THR A 30 -16.19 -56.95 -18.83
C THR A 30 -16.63 -55.83 -19.80
N ALA A 31 -17.18 -56.23 -20.95
CA ALA A 31 -17.70 -55.37 -22.03
C ALA A 31 -18.91 -56.10 -22.70
N PRO A 32 -19.48 -55.66 -23.84
CA PRO A 32 -20.18 -54.39 -24.09
C PRO A 32 -21.57 -54.57 -24.78
N ARG A 33 -22.39 -53.51 -24.86
CA ARG A 33 -23.47 -53.35 -25.86
C ARG A 33 -23.55 -51.87 -26.30
N ARG A 34 -23.13 -51.49 -27.52
CA ARG A 34 -23.83 -51.52 -28.83
C ARG A 34 -25.12 -50.68 -28.91
N ARG A 35 -25.08 -49.51 -29.58
CA ARG A 35 -25.61 -49.30 -30.97
C ARG A 35 -25.24 -47.91 -31.55
N LYS A 36 -25.61 -47.69 -32.82
CA LYS A 36 -25.08 -46.70 -33.80
C LYS A 36 -25.89 -45.37 -33.90
N PRO A 37 -25.44 -44.34 -34.67
CA PRO A 37 -25.96 -42.96 -34.64
C PRO A 37 -26.84 -42.52 -35.85
N ASP A 38 -27.32 -41.26 -35.77
CA ASP A 38 -27.85 -40.32 -36.81
C ASP A 38 -29.20 -40.65 -37.50
N PRO A 39 -29.92 -39.70 -38.19
CA PRO A 39 -29.61 -38.28 -38.50
C PRO A 39 -30.76 -37.21 -38.41
N GLU A 40 -30.41 -35.93 -38.67
CA GLU A 40 -31.11 -34.90 -39.51
C GLU A 40 -32.30 -33.97 -39.11
N LEU A 41 -32.25 -32.76 -39.73
CA LEU A 41 -33.26 -31.68 -40.01
C LEU A 41 -33.86 -30.88 -38.81
N ALA A 42 -33.98 -29.53 -38.80
CA ALA A 42 -34.21 -28.57 -39.89
C ALA A 42 -33.87 -27.09 -39.53
N SER A 43 -33.82 -26.23 -40.56
CA SER A 43 -33.73 -24.74 -40.56
C SER A 43 -34.58 -24.18 -41.72
N PRO A 44 -34.73 -22.84 -41.96
CA PRO A 44 -34.33 -21.65 -41.17
C PRO A 44 -35.60 -20.89 -40.66
N PRO A 45 -36.16 -19.77 -41.20
CA PRO A 45 -35.78 -18.84 -42.29
C PRO A 45 -35.35 -17.42 -41.84
N SER A 46 -35.01 -16.58 -42.83
CA SER A 46 -34.90 -15.09 -42.81
C SER A 46 -36.31 -14.45 -42.99
N SER A 47 -36.61 -13.15 -42.97
CA SER A 47 -35.88 -11.87 -42.97
C SER A 47 -36.87 -10.72 -42.69
N ALA A 48 -36.46 -9.60 -42.11
CA ALA A 48 -37.15 -8.30 -42.29
C ALA A 48 -36.20 -7.12 -42.05
N GLU A 49 -36.15 -6.17 -42.97
CA GLU A 49 -35.41 -4.91 -42.85
C GLU A 49 -36.27 -3.86 -42.13
N SER A 50 -35.66 -3.01 -41.29
CA SER A 50 -36.16 -1.66 -41.06
C SER A 50 -35.04 -0.73 -40.59
N SER A 51 -34.68 0.23 -41.43
CA SER A 51 -33.86 1.38 -41.06
C SER A 51 -34.60 2.29 -40.08
N PHE A 52 -33.97 2.69 -38.98
CA PHE A 52 -34.29 3.97 -38.33
C PHE A 52 -33.09 4.56 -37.59
N SER A 53 -33.05 5.90 -37.56
CA SER A 53 -31.93 6.72 -37.12
C SER A 53 -31.98 7.13 -35.65
N ASP A 54 -30.79 7.35 -35.09
CA ASP A 54 -30.44 8.33 -34.05
C ASP A 54 -31.03 8.25 -32.63
N ALA A 55 -30.26 8.89 -31.74
CA ALA A 55 -30.58 9.29 -30.36
C ALA A 55 -30.92 8.18 -29.36
N TYR A 56 -29.91 7.79 -28.56
CA TYR A 56 -30.16 7.40 -27.16
C TYR A 56 -29.46 8.35 -26.20
N LEU A 57 -30.29 8.99 -25.40
CA LEU A 57 -29.94 9.96 -24.37
C LEU A 57 -29.14 9.33 -23.23
N ASP A 58 -28.27 10.17 -22.67
CA ASP A 58 -27.77 10.06 -21.30
C ASP A 58 -28.93 9.80 -20.32
N THR A 59 -28.99 8.59 -19.77
CA THR A 59 -29.86 8.27 -18.64
C THR A 59 -28.99 7.85 -17.47
N SER A 60 -29.04 8.68 -16.43
CA SER A 60 -28.34 8.55 -15.15
C SER A 60 -28.68 7.23 -14.42
N SER A 61 -27.96 6.17 -14.78
CA SER A 61 -27.98 4.91 -14.06
C SER A 61 -27.26 5.06 -12.72
N VAL A 62 -28.06 5.27 -11.65
CA VAL A 62 -27.59 5.23 -10.26
C VAL A 62 -27.22 3.78 -9.91
N GLU A 63 -26.03 3.36 -10.33
CA GLU A 63 -25.54 2.00 -10.07
C GLU A 63 -25.34 1.77 -8.57
N PHE A 64 -26.12 0.83 -8.03
CA PHE A 64 -26.05 0.43 -6.63
C PHE A 64 -24.71 -0.25 -6.35
N ASN A 65 -23.79 0.53 -5.78
CA ASN A 65 -22.45 0.09 -5.42
C ASN A 65 -22.45 -0.88 -4.23
N THR A 66 -22.84 -2.13 -4.46
CA THR A 66 -22.60 -3.26 -3.54
C THR A 66 -21.13 -3.68 -3.62
N CYS A 67 -20.25 -2.76 -3.20
CA CYS A 67 -18.86 -3.08 -2.90
C CYS A 67 -18.81 -4.14 -1.78
N SER A 68 -17.78 -4.99 -1.81
CA SER A 68 -17.48 -5.98 -0.78
C SER A 68 -16.95 -5.31 0.50
N ASP A 69 -17.78 -4.47 1.12
CA ASP A 69 -17.48 -3.73 2.36
C ASP A 69 -17.33 -4.65 3.59
N ALA A 70 -17.75 -5.91 3.48
CA ALA A 70 -17.80 -6.92 4.55
C ALA A 70 -16.42 -7.41 5.05
N ASP A 71 -15.34 -7.12 4.33
CA ASP A 71 -13.95 -7.56 4.63
C ASP A 71 -13.09 -6.44 5.28
N MET A 72 -13.70 -5.34 5.75
CA MET A 72 -12.97 -4.21 6.35
C MET A 72 -13.46 -3.87 7.76
N LYS A 73 -13.07 -4.73 8.70
CA LYS A 73 -13.09 -4.48 10.15
C LYS A 73 -12.30 -3.21 10.47
N VAL A 74 -12.86 -2.36 11.32
CA VAL A 74 -12.22 -1.11 11.74
C VAL A 74 -11.77 -1.24 13.19
N ASP A 75 -10.53 -1.68 13.40
CA ASP A 75 -9.92 -1.77 14.73
C ASP A 75 -9.73 -0.36 15.33
N ILE A 76 -10.75 0.11 16.06
CA ILE A 76 -10.78 1.39 16.80
C ILE A 76 -10.77 1.18 18.33
N LEU A 77 -11.00 -0.04 18.83
CA LEU A 77 -11.19 -0.32 20.26
C LEU A 77 -10.13 -1.25 20.91
N SER A 78 -8.98 -1.49 20.26
CA SER A 78 -7.88 -2.26 20.86
C SER A 78 -6.90 -1.37 21.65
N GLY A 79 -7.42 -0.70 22.67
CA GLY A 79 -6.63 -0.03 23.73
C GLY A 79 -6.78 -0.81 25.04
N ARG A 80 -6.10 -1.96 25.15
CA ARG A 80 -5.98 -2.73 26.41
C ARG A 80 -4.51 -2.86 26.79
N ASP A 81 -3.98 -1.84 27.46
CA ASP A 81 -2.75 -2.02 28.23
C ASP A 81 -3.01 -3.07 29.32
N HIS A 82 -2.27 -4.17 29.24
CA HIS A 82 -2.11 -5.08 30.36
C HIS A 82 -0.91 -4.57 31.14
N GLY A 83 -1.16 -3.72 32.14
CA GLY A 83 -0.13 -3.29 33.08
C GLY A 83 0.46 -4.51 33.80
N PRO A 84 1.79 -4.57 34.01
CA PRO A 84 2.41 -5.68 34.71
C PRO A 84 1.92 -5.72 36.17
N HIS A 85 1.63 -6.93 36.64
CA HIS A 85 1.42 -7.19 38.06
C HIS A 85 2.72 -6.85 38.80
N MET A 86 2.66 -5.99 39.80
CA MET A 86 3.79 -5.75 40.69
C MET A 86 3.37 -6.11 42.11
N ASP A 87 4.05 -7.11 42.67
CA ASP A 87 3.70 -7.69 43.96
C ASP A 87 4.06 -6.75 45.10
N LYS A 88 3.18 -6.69 46.11
CA LYS A 88 3.39 -5.89 47.32
C LYS A 88 4.19 -6.69 48.34
N GLU A 89 5.50 -6.46 48.42
CA GLU A 89 6.22 -6.73 49.66
C GLU A 89 5.94 -5.60 50.68
N ILE A 90 5.55 -6.00 51.87
CA ILE A 90 5.33 -5.11 53.01
C ILE A 90 6.57 -5.22 53.90
N ALA A 91 7.33 -4.13 54.01
CA ALA A 91 8.36 -3.96 55.03
C ALA A 91 7.94 -2.84 56.00
N SER A 92 7.93 -3.17 57.29
CA SER A 92 7.55 -2.30 58.40
C SER A 92 8.79 -1.63 59.06
N VAL A 93 8.58 -0.89 60.15
CA VAL A 93 9.59 -0.27 61.05
C VAL A 93 10.15 1.07 60.51
N ALA A 94 10.20 2.18 61.27
CA ALA A 94 9.57 2.50 62.56
C ALA A 94 9.33 4.01 62.71
N SER A 95 8.46 4.36 63.66
CA SER A 95 8.27 5.73 64.15
C SER A 95 9.52 6.26 64.84
N ASN A 96 9.80 7.56 64.70
CA ASN A 96 10.31 8.33 65.83
C ASN A 96 9.79 9.77 65.79
N SER A 97 9.47 10.29 66.97
CA SER A 97 8.86 11.60 67.17
C SER A 97 9.92 12.65 67.52
N THR A 98 9.78 13.86 66.95
CA THR A 98 10.15 15.12 67.61
C THR A 98 9.16 16.20 67.19
N SER A 99 8.63 16.94 68.17
CA SER A 99 7.66 18.03 68.02
C SER A 99 8.31 19.39 67.79
N ASP A 100 7.45 20.41 67.62
CA ASP A 100 7.70 21.85 67.77
C ASP A 100 8.49 22.51 66.61
N VAL A 101 8.06 23.62 65.99
CA VAL A 101 7.32 24.79 66.49
C VAL A 101 6.47 25.39 65.34
N LEU A 102 5.30 25.96 65.66
CA LEU A 102 4.56 26.83 64.74
C LEU A 102 5.20 28.22 64.67
N SER A 103 5.64 28.66 63.49
CA SER A 103 5.94 30.07 63.19
C SER A 103 5.08 30.53 62.01
N ASP A 104 4.30 31.57 62.24
CA ASP A 104 3.30 32.10 61.31
C ASP A 104 3.89 33.03 60.24
N ALA A 105 3.15 33.18 59.14
CA ALA A 105 3.22 34.22 58.10
C ALA A 105 4.59 34.59 57.47
N SER A 106 4.75 34.20 56.19
CA SER A 106 5.08 35.18 55.14
C SER A 106 4.49 34.75 53.79
N ASP A 107 3.97 35.74 53.04
CA ASP A 107 3.25 35.50 51.79
C ASP A 107 4.12 34.83 50.72
N ALA A 108 3.76 33.60 50.35
CA ALA A 108 4.13 33.05 49.06
C ALA A 108 3.17 33.61 48.01
N GLU A 109 3.70 34.25 46.96
CA GLU A 109 2.89 34.62 45.79
C GLU A 109 2.11 33.39 45.29
N PRO A 110 0.86 33.56 44.80
CA PRO A 110 0.09 32.43 44.28
C PRO A 110 0.91 31.77 43.17
N ASP A 111 1.28 30.51 43.40
CA ASP A 111 2.27 29.80 42.59
C ASP A 111 1.89 29.91 41.10
N SER A 112 2.67 30.69 40.36
CA SER A 112 2.26 31.19 39.03
C SER A 112 2.03 30.04 38.05
N GLU A 113 2.72 28.92 38.27
CA GLU A 113 2.52 27.66 37.56
C GLU A 113 1.15 27.03 37.89
N ALA A 114 0.71 27.03 39.15
CA ALA A 114 -0.60 26.52 39.56
C ALA A 114 -1.75 27.34 38.96
N GLU A 115 -1.65 28.67 38.92
CA GLU A 115 -2.65 29.51 38.22
C GLU A 115 -2.68 29.23 36.72
N ALA A 116 -1.51 29.09 36.08
CA ALA A 116 -1.40 28.74 34.67
C ALA A 116 -1.99 27.34 34.37
N ILE A 117 -1.78 26.37 35.25
CA ILE A 117 -2.37 25.02 35.18
C ILE A 117 -3.91 25.10 35.33
N MET A 118 -4.44 25.84 36.31
CA MET A 118 -5.88 25.99 36.50
C MET A 118 -6.57 26.72 35.34
N LYS A 119 -5.88 27.68 34.72
CA LYS A 119 -6.32 28.34 33.47
C LYS A 119 -6.30 27.36 32.29
N ASN A 120 -5.29 26.51 32.17
CA ASN A 120 -5.23 25.46 31.16
C ASN A 120 -6.34 24.41 31.36
N ILE A 121 -6.59 23.95 32.59
CA ILE A 121 -7.70 23.03 32.92
C ILE A 121 -9.04 23.63 32.54
N SER A 122 -9.28 24.90 32.87
CA SER A 122 -10.51 25.62 32.52
C SER A 122 -10.69 25.74 31.01
N ARG A 123 -9.61 26.05 30.26
CA ARG A 123 -9.61 26.05 28.80
C ARG A 123 -9.94 24.67 28.23
N PHE A 124 -9.28 23.61 28.69
CA PHE A 124 -9.51 22.24 28.20
C PHE A 124 -10.92 21.72 28.54
N ARG A 125 -11.50 22.13 29.67
CA ARG A 125 -12.93 21.85 29.99
C ARG A 125 -13.88 22.55 29.02
N GLN A 126 -13.56 23.76 28.55
CA GLN A 126 -14.36 24.49 27.55
C GLN A 126 -14.17 23.93 26.12
N GLU A 127 -12.94 23.52 25.76
CA GLU A 127 -12.65 22.85 24.48
C GLU A 127 -13.34 21.49 24.37
N GLY A 128 -13.58 20.82 25.50
CA GLY A 128 -14.30 19.55 25.59
C GLY A 128 -13.43 18.35 25.20
N PRO A 129 -14.04 17.16 24.99
CA PRO A 129 -13.31 15.96 24.61
C PRO A 129 -12.60 16.12 23.26
N ALA A 130 -11.31 15.77 23.23
CA ALA A 130 -10.50 15.80 22.02
C ALA A 130 -11.08 14.85 20.96
N ARG A 131 -11.51 15.42 19.82
CA ARG A 131 -12.14 14.65 18.74
C ARG A 131 -11.18 13.61 18.16
N PRO A 132 -11.67 12.41 17.77
CA PRO A 132 -10.83 11.36 17.19
C PRO A 132 -10.21 11.84 15.87
N ARG A 133 -8.89 11.66 15.72
CA ARG A 133 -8.15 11.99 14.48
C ARG A 133 -8.47 10.99 13.37
N ASN A 134 -9.65 11.14 12.79
CA ASN A 134 -10.15 10.32 11.70
C ASN A 134 -9.39 10.62 10.40
N THR A 135 -8.97 9.55 9.70
CA THR A 135 -8.47 9.67 8.32
C THR A 135 -9.63 10.01 7.38
N ASP A 136 -9.36 10.69 6.26
CA ASP A 136 -10.35 11.06 5.23
C ASP A 136 -11.27 9.89 4.84
N ARG A 137 -10.70 8.68 4.76
CA ARG A 137 -11.42 7.44 4.51
C ARG A 137 -12.47 7.12 5.59
N ILE A 138 -12.10 7.20 6.87
CA ILE A 138 -13.05 6.97 7.98
C ILE A 138 -14.14 8.03 7.94
N THR A 139 -13.77 9.28 7.66
CA THR A 139 -14.69 10.40 7.47
C THR A 139 -15.68 10.16 6.34
N ALA A 140 -15.23 9.67 5.18
CA ALA A 140 -16.11 9.31 4.07
C ALA A 140 -17.05 8.12 4.39
N LEU A 141 -16.57 7.14 5.14
CA LEU A 141 -17.37 5.96 5.53
C LEU A 141 -18.49 6.31 6.50
N TRP A 142 -18.22 7.07 7.57
CA TRP A 142 -19.27 7.46 8.51
C TRP A 142 -20.22 8.50 7.91
N LYS A 143 -19.73 9.41 7.04
CA LYS A 143 -20.62 10.34 6.30
C LYS A 143 -21.63 9.58 5.44
N ARG A 144 -21.19 8.59 4.66
CA ARG A 144 -22.11 7.74 3.88
C ARG A 144 -23.11 7.00 4.78
N GLU A 145 -22.69 6.49 5.93
CA GLU A 145 -23.62 5.84 6.85
C GLU A 145 -24.59 6.84 7.49
N SER A 146 -24.18 8.09 7.70
CA SER A 146 -25.05 9.18 8.18
C SER A 146 -26.14 9.55 7.18
N GLU A 147 -25.90 9.43 5.86
CA GLU A 147 -26.95 9.58 4.84
C GLU A 147 -28.01 8.48 4.95
N PHE A 148 -27.60 7.23 5.23
CA PHE A 148 -28.54 6.13 5.46
C PHE A 148 -29.30 6.29 6.78
N TRP A 149 -28.62 6.74 7.84
CA TRP A 149 -29.26 7.10 9.12
C TRP A 149 -30.32 8.19 8.93
N GLN A 150 -30.00 9.28 8.22
CA GLN A 150 -30.96 10.35 7.90
C GLN A 150 -32.18 9.81 7.13
N ARG A 151 -31.97 8.97 6.11
CA ARG A 151 -33.09 8.34 5.37
C ARG A 151 -34.00 7.51 6.28
N TYR A 152 -33.42 6.75 7.22
CA TYR A 152 -34.18 6.00 8.21
C TYR A 152 -34.93 6.92 9.19
N CYS A 153 -34.25 7.90 9.78
CA CYS A 153 -34.87 8.83 10.72
C CYS A 153 -36.01 9.64 10.09
N ASN A 154 -35.91 10.03 8.81
CA ASN A 154 -36.98 10.72 8.08
C ASN A 154 -38.28 9.89 7.99
N ILE A 155 -38.20 8.55 7.98
CA ILE A 155 -39.37 7.66 7.98
C ILE A 155 -40.10 7.73 9.33
N ILE A 156 -39.34 7.73 10.43
CA ILE A 156 -39.89 7.66 11.79
C ILE A 156 -40.09 9.04 12.46
N GLN A 157 -39.54 10.11 11.91
CA GLN A 157 -39.59 11.48 12.45
C GLN A 157 -41.02 11.97 12.76
N LYS A 158 -42.00 11.62 11.91
CA LYS A 158 -43.41 11.98 12.15
C LYS A 158 -44.02 11.30 13.39
N LYS A 159 -43.43 10.20 13.86
CA LYS A 159 -43.86 9.45 15.05
C LYS A 159 -43.03 9.82 16.29
N THR A 160 -41.70 9.90 16.15
CA THR A 160 -40.79 10.24 17.25
C THR A 160 -40.78 11.74 17.59
N ARG A 161 -41.12 12.62 16.63
CA ARG A 161 -40.96 14.09 16.70
C ARG A 161 -39.51 14.56 16.90
N MET A 162 -38.53 13.67 16.76
CA MET A 162 -37.10 13.93 16.96
C MET A 162 -36.38 14.01 15.61
N SER A 163 -35.45 14.94 15.44
CA SER A 163 -34.62 14.99 14.23
C SER A 163 -33.65 13.81 14.17
N ALA A 164 -33.04 13.57 13.01
CA ALA A 164 -32.00 12.54 12.86
C ALA A 164 -30.78 12.77 13.79
N LYS A 165 -30.52 14.02 14.21
CA LYS A 165 -29.47 14.33 15.18
C LYS A 165 -29.91 14.01 16.60
N ASP A 166 -31.14 14.34 16.96
CA ASP A 166 -31.65 14.13 18.33
C ASP A 166 -31.78 12.63 18.62
N GLN A 167 -32.31 11.85 17.67
CA GLN A 167 -32.38 10.38 17.78
C GLN A 167 -30.99 9.72 17.87
N LEU A 168 -29.95 10.37 17.32
CA LEU A 168 -28.56 9.89 17.45
C LEU A 168 -28.03 10.20 18.86
N ILE A 169 -28.28 11.40 19.38
CA ILE A 169 -27.82 11.87 20.71
C ILE A 169 -28.49 11.10 21.85
N ASP A 170 -29.79 10.81 21.71
CA ASP A 170 -30.61 10.05 22.66
C ASP A 170 -30.06 8.63 22.91
N CYS A 171 -29.31 8.09 21.93
CA CYS A 171 -28.51 6.87 22.07
C CYS A 171 -29.31 5.59 22.37
N ASP A 172 -30.63 5.60 22.09
CA ASP A 172 -31.53 4.47 22.33
C ASP A 172 -31.08 3.19 21.57
N PRO A 173 -30.82 2.07 22.26
CA PRO A 173 -30.40 0.83 21.62
C PRO A 173 -31.44 0.22 20.69
N GLY A 174 -32.74 0.36 21.00
CA GLY A 174 -33.85 -0.10 20.18
C GLY A 174 -33.94 0.65 18.85
N VAL A 175 -33.66 1.95 18.83
CA VAL A 175 -33.56 2.76 17.59
C VAL A 175 -32.38 2.29 16.74
N PHE A 176 -31.20 2.03 17.34
CA PHE A 176 -30.05 1.49 16.60
C PHE A 176 -30.30 0.08 16.05
N LYS A 177 -30.89 -0.82 16.84
CA LYS A 177 -31.29 -2.17 16.39
C LYS A 177 -32.28 -2.08 15.22
N SER A 178 -33.29 -1.23 15.35
CA SER A 178 -34.29 -0.99 14.29
C SER A 178 -33.69 -0.41 13.01
N TYR A 179 -32.70 0.51 13.13
CA TYR A 179 -31.92 1.00 12.00
C TYR A 179 -31.16 -0.12 11.28
N LEU A 180 -30.43 -0.97 12.01
CA LEU A 180 -29.67 -2.07 11.41
C LEU A 180 -30.58 -3.13 10.78
N PHE A 181 -31.75 -3.39 11.37
CA PHE A 181 -32.81 -4.23 10.77
C PHE A 181 -33.35 -3.61 9.47
N TRP A 182 -33.60 -2.30 9.45
CA TRP A 182 -33.98 -1.56 8.24
C TRP A 182 -32.89 -1.65 7.16
N ARG A 183 -31.60 -1.52 7.53
CA ARG A 183 -30.47 -1.70 6.60
C ARG A 183 -30.46 -3.10 5.99
N LYS A 184 -30.65 -4.16 6.78
CA LYS A 184 -30.77 -5.54 6.28
C LYS A 184 -31.84 -5.64 5.19
N ASN A 185 -33.05 -5.19 5.50
CA ASN A 185 -34.22 -5.41 4.64
C ASN A 185 -34.20 -4.58 3.35
N ASN A 186 -33.60 -3.38 3.37
CA ASN A 186 -33.62 -2.47 2.22
C ASN A 186 -32.41 -2.62 1.27
N PHE A 187 -31.33 -3.28 1.69
CA PHE A 187 -30.06 -3.30 0.92
C PHE A 187 -29.52 -4.70 0.59
N ARG A 188 -30.38 -5.73 0.63
CA ARG A 188 -30.05 -7.14 0.26
C ARG A 188 -28.79 -7.69 0.98
N ILE A 189 -28.63 -7.33 2.26
CA ILE A 189 -27.45 -7.68 3.05
C ILE A 189 -27.51 -9.16 3.41
N LYS A 190 -26.44 -9.91 3.13
CA LYS A 190 -26.34 -11.35 3.40
C LYS A 190 -25.41 -11.72 4.56
N LYS A 191 -24.33 -10.95 4.78
CA LYS A 191 -23.28 -11.24 5.78
C LYS A 191 -23.47 -10.44 7.06
N GLU A 192 -23.22 -11.09 8.20
CA GLU A 192 -23.32 -10.44 9.52
C GLU A 192 -22.25 -9.34 9.71
N SER A 193 -21.02 -9.58 9.25
CA SER A 193 -19.91 -8.61 9.34
C SER A 193 -20.18 -7.28 8.61
N ALA A 194 -21.09 -7.26 7.64
CA ALA A 194 -21.52 -6.03 7.00
C ALA A 194 -22.38 -5.16 7.94
N ILE A 195 -23.24 -5.78 8.76
CA ILE A 195 -24.03 -5.08 9.78
C ILE A 195 -23.12 -4.61 10.91
N GLU A 196 -22.16 -5.43 11.36
CA GLU A 196 -21.15 -5.00 12.34
C GLU A 196 -20.36 -3.77 11.86
N ALA A 197 -19.92 -3.78 10.60
CA ALA A 197 -19.21 -2.64 10.01
C ALA A 197 -20.11 -1.39 9.87
N TYR A 198 -21.43 -1.53 9.74
CA TYR A 198 -22.35 -0.40 9.75
C TYR A 198 -22.58 0.11 11.18
N TRP A 199 -22.63 -0.79 12.17
CA TRP A 199 -22.67 -0.39 13.59
C TRP A 199 -21.41 0.37 14.01
N GLU A 200 -20.22 -0.07 13.58
CA GLU A 200 -18.96 0.66 13.79
C GLU A 200 -19.01 2.07 13.15
N ARG A 201 -19.56 2.21 11.93
CA ARG A 201 -19.72 3.51 11.27
C ARG A 201 -20.69 4.43 11.99
N VAL A 202 -21.82 3.92 12.48
CA VAL A 202 -22.79 4.69 13.29
C VAL A 202 -22.16 5.10 14.63
N SER A 203 -21.39 4.22 15.26
CA SER A 203 -20.66 4.53 16.50
C SER A 203 -19.63 5.64 16.31
N VAL A 204 -18.90 5.62 15.19
CA VAL A 204 -18.00 6.72 14.80
C VAL A 204 -18.79 7.99 14.47
N TYR A 205 -19.92 7.90 13.76
CA TYR A 205 -20.78 9.05 13.47
C TYR A 205 -21.27 9.74 14.75
N TYR A 206 -21.80 8.97 15.71
CA TYR A 206 -22.16 9.45 17.05
C TYR A 206 -21.00 10.23 17.68
N HIS A 207 -19.81 9.63 17.75
CA HIS A 207 -18.64 10.24 18.38
C HIS A 207 -18.20 11.55 17.70
N ASN A 208 -18.36 11.67 16.37
CA ASN A 208 -18.10 12.93 15.65
C ASN A 208 -19.16 14.01 15.89
N VAL A 209 -20.40 13.63 16.23
CA VAL A 209 -21.53 14.56 16.49
C VAL A 209 -21.59 15.01 17.95
N THR A 210 -21.37 14.10 18.89
CA THR A 210 -21.51 14.35 20.34
C THR A 210 -20.20 14.75 21.02
N GLY A 211 -19.06 14.37 20.43
CA GLY A 211 -17.74 14.47 21.06
C GLY A 211 -17.42 13.32 22.03
N TYR A 212 -18.37 12.44 22.33
CA TYR A 212 -18.21 11.33 23.27
C TYR A 212 -18.40 9.97 22.58
N ALA A 213 -17.73 8.93 23.06
CA ALA A 213 -18.01 7.56 22.62
C ALA A 213 -19.39 7.09 23.11
N ILE A 214 -20.03 6.18 22.37
CA ILE A 214 -21.24 5.47 22.84
C ILE A 214 -20.85 4.63 24.08
N GLY A 215 -21.77 4.54 25.05
CA GLY A 215 -21.63 3.71 26.24
C GLY A 215 -21.28 2.25 25.92
N ASN A 216 -20.41 1.63 26.72
CA ASN A 216 -19.97 0.26 26.53
C ASN A 216 -21.11 -0.77 26.67
N ASP A 217 -22.14 -0.43 27.44
CA ASP A 217 -23.42 -1.11 27.57
C ASP A 217 -24.18 -1.13 26.23
N VAL A 218 -24.47 0.04 25.64
CA VAL A 218 -25.16 0.16 24.34
C VAL A 218 -24.36 -0.49 23.22
N LEU A 219 -23.03 -0.28 23.19
CA LEU A 219 -22.12 -0.91 22.22
C LEU A 219 -22.18 -2.45 22.25
N LYS A 220 -22.26 -3.03 23.46
CA LYS A 220 -22.37 -4.49 23.65
C LYS A 220 -23.77 -5.00 23.38
N ASP A 221 -24.82 -4.31 23.83
CA ASP A 221 -26.21 -4.70 23.63
C ASP A 221 -26.56 -4.79 22.13
N VAL A 222 -26.25 -3.74 21.35
CA VAL A 222 -26.46 -3.76 19.90
C VAL A 222 -25.60 -4.86 19.23
N ARG A 223 -24.32 -5.00 19.61
CA ARG A 223 -23.44 -6.05 19.05
C ARG A 223 -23.92 -7.47 19.35
N ASN A 224 -24.38 -7.72 20.58
CA ASN A 224 -24.91 -9.04 21.00
C ASN A 224 -26.27 -9.34 20.35
N TRP A 225 -27.04 -8.30 20.00
CA TRP A 225 -28.30 -8.44 19.27
C TRP A 225 -28.10 -8.69 17.76
N ILE A 226 -27.07 -8.16 17.10
CA ILE A 226 -26.82 -8.38 15.65
C ILE A 226 -26.95 -9.87 15.23
N PRO A 227 -26.43 -10.85 16.01
CA PRO A 227 -26.71 -12.28 15.85
C PRO A 227 -28.17 -12.69 15.58
N SER A 228 -29.17 -12.00 16.13
CA SER A 228 -30.60 -12.31 15.93
C SER A 228 -31.08 -12.04 14.51
N LEU A 229 -30.29 -11.34 13.69
CA LEU A 229 -30.59 -11.08 12.29
C LEU A 229 -30.46 -12.33 11.40
N GLN A 230 -29.91 -13.45 11.91
CA GLN A 230 -29.76 -14.72 11.17
C GLN A 230 -29.08 -14.53 9.80
N LEU A 231 -28.03 -13.70 9.78
CA LEU A 231 -27.21 -13.47 8.60
C LEU A 231 -26.08 -14.51 8.53
N ASP A 232 -25.51 -14.68 7.34
CA ASP A 232 -24.41 -15.58 7.10
C ASP A 232 -23.14 -15.11 7.85
N ARG A 233 -22.70 -15.93 8.81
CA ARG A 233 -21.49 -15.75 9.62
C ARG A 233 -20.28 -16.52 9.09
N ASN A 234 -20.47 -17.39 8.09
CA ASN A 234 -19.40 -18.26 7.63
C ASN A 234 -18.25 -17.40 7.10
N PRO A 235 -16.99 -17.66 7.50
CA PRO A 235 -15.85 -16.95 6.95
C PRO A 235 -15.83 -17.19 5.43
N LYS A 236 -15.60 -16.13 4.67
CA LYS A 236 -15.40 -16.22 3.22
C LYS A 236 -14.21 -17.14 2.94
N GLU A 237 -14.38 -18.10 2.03
CA GLU A 237 -13.30 -19.01 1.64
C GLU A 237 -12.08 -18.22 1.14
N LYS A 238 -10.88 -18.64 1.54
CA LYS A 238 -9.64 -17.89 1.29
C LYS A 238 -8.75 -18.58 0.25
N ARG A 239 -9.21 -18.63 -0.99
CA ARG A 239 -8.38 -19.07 -2.11
C ARG A 239 -7.20 -18.12 -2.35
N ALA A 240 -6.12 -18.70 -2.86
CA ALA A 240 -4.89 -18.06 -3.31
C ALA A 240 -4.72 -18.36 -4.81
N MET A 241 -4.13 -17.44 -5.56
CA MET A 241 -3.91 -17.57 -7.01
C MET A 241 -2.41 -17.72 -7.25
N TYR A 242 -1.95 -18.91 -7.62
CA TYR A 242 -0.54 -19.21 -7.85
C TYR A 242 -0.11 -18.92 -9.31
N VAL A 243 1.14 -19.21 -9.66
CA VAL A 243 1.70 -18.85 -10.98
C VAL A 243 0.95 -19.49 -12.15
N GLN A 244 0.47 -20.74 -12.00
CA GLN A 244 -0.30 -21.44 -13.03
C GLN A 244 -1.65 -20.76 -13.29
N ASP A 245 -2.34 -20.35 -12.23
CA ASP A 245 -3.60 -19.61 -12.32
C ASP A 245 -3.38 -18.23 -12.96
N LEU A 246 -2.31 -17.52 -12.56
CA LEU A 246 -1.93 -16.24 -13.15
C LEU A 246 -1.59 -16.39 -14.65
N TYR A 247 -0.92 -17.48 -15.04
CA TYR A 247 -0.65 -17.78 -16.45
C TYR A 247 -1.94 -17.96 -17.24
N ALA A 248 -2.94 -18.68 -16.71
CA ALA A 248 -4.25 -18.82 -17.35
C ALA A 248 -4.95 -17.46 -17.54
N ILE A 249 -4.81 -16.54 -16.58
CA ILE A 249 -5.35 -15.16 -16.70
C ILE A 249 -4.59 -14.31 -17.73
N LEU A 250 -3.28 -14.48 -17.85
CA LEU A 250 -2.48 -13.81 -18.87
C LEU A 250 -2.76 -14.40 -20.26
N HIS A 251 -2.93 -15.72 -20.38
CA HIS A 251 -3.40 -16.37 -21.60
C HIS A 251 -4.76 -15.81 -22.02
N ALA A 252 -5.73 -15.77 -21.11
CA ALA A 252 -7.03 -15.15 -21.38
C ALA A 252 -6.91 -13.68 -21.80
N LEU A 253 -6.02 -12.90 -21.20
CA LEU A 253 -5.80 -11.49 -21.57
C LEU A 253 -5.17 -11.29 -22.96
N TRP A 254 -4.41 -12.25 -23.47
CA TRP A 254 -3.67 -12.12 -24.73
C TRP A 254 -4.26 -12.93 -25.89
N VAL A 255 -4.94 -14.04 -25.60
CA VAL A 255 -5.43 -15.02 -26.57
C VAL A 255 -6.96 -15.11 -26.55
N ASP A 256 -7.57 -15.37 -25.38
CA ASP A 256 -8.99 -15.76 -25.33
C ASP A 256 -9.99 -14.59 -25.21
N ASP A 257 -9.56 -13.42 -24.73
CA ASP A 257 -10.45 -12.25 -24.54
C ASP A 257 -10.79 -11.60 -25.88
N THR A 258 -11.94 -12.03 -26.42
CA THR A 258 -12.56 -11.52 -27.64
C THR A 258 -13.05 -10.07 -27.56
N LYS A 259 -13.07 -9.45 -26.36
CA LYS A 259 -13.47 -8.04 -26.27
C LYS A 259 -12.40 -7.11 -26.86
N PRO A 260 -12.81 -6.03 -27.55
CA PRO A 260 -11.90 -5.01 -28.06
C PRO A 260 -11.29 -4.22 -26.89
N LEU A 261 -10.18 -4.74 -26.36
CA LEU A 261 -9.36 -4.10 -25.34
C LEU A 261 -8.08 -3.57 -25.99
N HIS A 262 -7.95 -2.24 -26.01
CA HIS A 262 -6.81 -1.54 -26.61
C HIS A 262 -5.47 -2.10 -26.08
N GLY A 263 -4.51 -2.36 -26.98
CA GLY A 263 -3.28 -3.11 -26.66
C GLY A 263 -2.45 -2.51 -25.52
N PHE A 264 -2.45 -1.18 -25.37
CA PHE A 264 -1.81 -0.52 -24.23
C PHE A 264 -2.43 -0.95 -22.87
N ILE A 265 -3.74 -1.19 -22.81
CA ILE A 265 -4.37 -1.72 -21.60
C ILE A 265 -4.02 -3.19 -21.37
N ARG A 266 -3.89 -4.02 -22.42
CA ARG A 266 -3.40 -5.41 -22.28
C ARG A 266 -1.99 -5.43 -21.65
N VAL A 267 -1.09 -4.54 -22.10
CA VAL A 267 0.24 -4.32 -21.51
C VAL A 267 0.16 -3.85 -20.04
N GLN A 268 -0.62 -2.81 -19.74
CA GLN A 268 -0.73 -2.29 -18.36
C GLN A 268 -1.32 -3.33 -17.39
N ILE A 269 -2.36 -4.07 -17.79
CA ILE A 269 -2.97 -5.10 -16.95
C ILE A 269 -1.98 -6.25 -16.70
N SER A 270 -1.22 -6.68 -17.72
CA SER A 270 -0.17 -7.69 -17.55
C SER A 270 0.85 -7.24 -16.49
N THR A 271 1.38 -6.01 -16.63
CA THR A 271 2.33 -5.42 -15.66
C THR A 271 1.72 -5.33 -14.25
N LEU A 272 0.47 -4.88 -14.14
CA LEU A 272 -0.22 -4.71 -12.86
C LEU A 272 -0.41 -6.04 -12.14
N LEU A 273 -0.79 -7.11 -12.86
CA LEU A 273 -0.96 -8.44 -12.29
C LEU A 273 0.38 -9.00 -11.82
N LEU A 274 1.43 -8.93 -12.64
CA LEU A 274 2.78 -9.40 -12.32
C LEU A 274 3.39 -8.65 -11.12
N LEU A 275 3.25 -7.32 -11.07
CA LEU A 275 3.68 -6.52 -9.91
C LEU A 275 2.86 -6.85 -8.65
N SER A 276 1.54 -7.05 -8.78
CA SER A 276 0.66 -7.43 -7.65
C SER A 276 1.03 -8.80 -7.09
N ALA A 277 1.37 -9.73 -7.97
CA ALA A 277 1.87 -11.06 -7.66
C ALA A 277 3.23 -11.00 -6.96
N ALA A 278 4.29 -10.55 -7.64
CA ALA A 278 5.66 -10.60 -7.10
C ALA A 278 5.81 -9.81 -5.79
N THR A 279 5.31 -8.58 -5.71
CA THR A 279 5.51 -7.71 -4.52
C THR A 279 4.59 -8.00 -3.33
N ALA A 280 3.62 -8.92 -3.49
CA ALA A 280 2.46 -9.08 -2.61
C ALA A 280 1.68 -7.77 -2.34
N THR A 281 1.85 -6.70 -3.13
CA THR A 281 1.31 -5.38 -2.74
C THR A 281 -0.22 -5.32 -2.78
N ARG A 282 -0.78 -4.28 -2.16
CA ARG A 282 -2.20 -3.95 -2.31
C ARG A 282 -2.37 -3.22 -3.65
N PRO A 283 -3.35 -3.55 -4.50
CA PRO A 283 -3.54 -2.90 -5.80
C PRO A 283 -3.57 -1.36 -5.74
N GLY A 284 -4.15 -0.79 -4.68
CA GLY A 284 -4.20 0.66 -4.45
C GLY A 284 -2.85 1.34 -4.16
N ALA A 285 -1.73 0.62 -4.16
CA ALA A 285 -0.37 1.17 -4.17
C ALA A 285 0.22 1.27 -5.59
N LEU A 286 -0.43 0.65 -6.59
CA LEU A 286 -0.06 0.70 -8.01
C LEU A 286 -1.00 1.62 -8.81
N VAL A 287 -2.30 1.55 -8.54
CA VAL A 287 -3.38 2.27 -9.24
C VAL A 287 -4.19 3.15 -8.30
N GLU A 288 -4.98 4.08 -8.84
CA GLU A 288 -5.83 4.96 -8.02
C GLU A 288 -6.84 4.12 -7.23
N SER A 289 -6.66 4.06 -5.91
CA SER A 289 -7.50 3.26 -5.03
C SER A 289 -8.89 3.87 -4.83
N ALA A 290 -9.91 3.04 -4.57
CA ALA A 290 -11.25 3.52 -4.25
C ALA A 290 -11.33 4.42 -2.99
N SER A 291 -10.33 4.37 -2.10
CA SER A 291 -10.22 5.29 -0.94
C SER A 291 -9.60 6.64 -1.29
N ASN A 292 -8.91 6.72 -2.43
CA ASN A 292 -8.21 7.90 -2.94
C ASN A 292 -8.80 8.31 -4.30
N ARG A 293 -10.10 8.08 -4.53
CA ARG A 293 -10.78 8.33 -5.80
C ARG A 293 -10.71 9.81 -6.18
N ASN A 294 -10.42 10.09 -7.46
CA ASN A 294 -10.21 11.43 -8.02
C ASN A 294 -9.02 12.20 -7.41
N SER A 295 -8.07 11.53 -6.75
CA SER A 295 -6.87 12.17 -6.20
C SER A 295 -5.62 11.98 -7.06
N ASN A 296 -5.70 11.14 -8.10
CA ASN A 296 -4.58 10.74 -8.95
C ASN A 296 -3.42 10.02 -8.23
N LYS A 297 -3.54 9.74 -6.92
CA LYS A 297 -2.53 9.02 -6.11
C LYS A 297 -2.38 7.57 -6.60
N ALA A 298 -1.37 7.32 -7.42
CA ALA A 298 -1.00 6.03 -8.04
C ALA A 298 0.52 5.98 -8.26
N LEU A 299 1.07 4.84 -8.71
CA LEU A 299 2.50 4.74 -9.03
C LEU A 299 2.87 5.69 -10.20
N CYS A 300 3.91 6.52 -10.03
CA CYS A 300 4.38 7.49 -11.01
C CYS A 300 5.64 7.02 -11.75
N PHE A 301 6.02 7.69 -12.85
CA PHE A 301 7.26 7.34 -13.59
C PHE A 301 8.53 7.47 -12.73
N LYS A 302 8.62 8.46 -11.84
CA LYS A 302 9.75 8.62 -10.90
C LYS A 302 9.93 7.41 -9.96
N ASP A 303 8.87 6.66 -9.72
CA ASP A 303 8.87 5.49 -8.85
C ASP A 303 9.42 4.24 -9.55
N VAL A 304 9.49 4.24 -10.88
CA VAL A 304 9.99 3.15 -11.71
C VAL A 304 11.34 3.54 -12.31
N ILE A 305 12.43 2.88 -11.92
CA ILE A 305 13.78 3.20 -12.38
C ILE A 305 14.31 2.05 -13.22
N VAL A 306 14.41 2.25 -14.55
CA VAL A 306 15.04 1.29 -15.47
C VAL A 306 16.56 1.46 -15.45
N ILE A 307 17.29 0.36 -15.35
CA ILE A 307 18.74 0.37 -15.10
C ILE A 307 19.44 -0.72 -15.90
N LYS A 308 20.47 -0.34 -16.66
CA LYS A 308 21.44 -1.29 -17.24
C LYS A 308 22.54 -1.54 -16.20
N VAL A 309 22.77 -2.79 -15.82
CA VAL A 309 23.67 -3.20 -14.72
C VAL A 309 24.72 -4.18 -15.25
N ARG A 310 25.98 -3.98 -14.86
CA ARG A 310 27.10 -4.88 -15.18
C ARG A 310 27.00 -6.14 -14.32
N SER A 311 27.19 -7.33 -14.92
CA SER A 311 27.23 -8.58 -14.15
C SER A 311 28.42 -8.57 -13.16
N VAL A 312 28.18 -9.08 -11.95
CA VAL A 312 29.19 -9.21 -10.89
C VAL A 312 30.18 -10.32 -11.24
N GLU A 313 29.71 -11.42 -11.82
CA GLU A 313 30.53 -12.56 -12.23
C GLU A 313 31.37 -12.26 -13.48
N ASN A 314 30.76 -11.60 -14.48
CA ASN A 314 31.41 -11.30 -15.75
C ASN A 314 31.26 -9.82 -16.11
N PRO A 315 32.28 -8.99 -15.82
CA PRO A 315 32.26 -7.56 -16.12
C PRO A 315 32.03 -7.18 -17.59
N ARG A 316 32.21 -8.11 -18.55
CA ARG A 316 31.90 -7.88 -19.98
C ARG A 316 30.40 -8.04 -20.29
N ARG A 317 29.63 -8.71 -19.43
CA ARG A 317 28.18 -8.88 -19.57
C ARG A 317 27.42 -7.79 -18.81
N SER A 318 26.26 -7.42 -19.30
CA SER A 318 25.35 -6.50 -18.62
C SER A 318 23.89 -6.78 -18.98
N THR A 319 23.01 -6.67 -18.00
CA THR A 319 21.56 -6.92 -18.12
C THR A 319 20.75 -5.66 -17.82
N VAL A 320 19.44 -5.68 -18.08
CA VAL A 320 18.51 -4.60 -17.70
C VAL A 320 17.66 -5.07 -16.52
N VAL A 321 17.57 -4.24 -15.49
CA VAL A 321 16.69 -4.44 -14.33
C VAL A 321 15.79 -3.22 -14.16
N ALA A 322 14.70 -3.37 -13.41
CA ALA A 322 13.84 -2.25 -13.03
C ALA A 322 13.66 -2.25 -11.51
N ASN A 323 13.87 -1.09 -10.89
CA ASN A 323 13.44 -0.87 -9.51
C ASN A 323 12.03 -0.27 -9.51
N VAL A 324 11.15 -0.76 -8.65
CA VAL A 324 9.84 -0.15 -8.40
C VAL A 324 9.74 0.24 -6.93
N ASN A 325 9.52 1.53 -6.69
CA ASN A 325 9.38 2.15 -5.37
C ASN A 325 7.89 2.30 -5.04
N LEU A 326 7.36 1.48 -4.15
CA LEU A 326 5.97 1.59 -3.71
C LEU A 326 5.83 2.71 -2.67
N GLU A 327 5.61 3.92 -3.18
CA GLU A 327 5.43 5.15 -2.41
C GLU A 327 4.03 5.28 -1.79
N HIS A 328 2.99 4.75 -2.46
CA HIS A 328 1.59 4.92 -2.06
C HIS A 328 1.04 3.74 -1.22
N VAL A 329 1.86 3.25 -0.27
CA VAL A 329 1.46 2.18 0.64
C VAL A 329 0.44 2.63 1.70
N LYS A 330 -0.41 1.70 2.14
CA LYS A 330 -1.38 1.92 3.22
C LYS A 330 -0.64 2.45 4.47
N ASN A 331 -1.18 3.48 5.10
CA ASN A 331 -0.67 4.12 6.31
C ASN A 331 0.65 4.93 6.16
N LYS A 332 1.07 5.36 4.95
CA LYS A 332 2.25 6.25 4.78
C LYS A 332 2.22 7.47 5.73
N GLU A 333 1.07 8.14 5.80
CA GLU A 333 0.82 9.31 6.68
C GLU A 333 0.89 9.00 8.19
N LYS A 334 0.98 7.72 8.58
CA LYS A 334 1.18 7.23 9.95
C LYS A 334 2.54 6.53 10.12
N GLY A 335 3.55 6.92 9.33
CA GLY A 335 4.90 6.35 9.39
C GLY A 335 5.09 5.07 8.58
N GLY A 336 4.24 4.80 7.58
CA GLY A 336 4.42 3.66 6.68
C GLY A 336 5.58 3.88 5.69
N GLU A 337 6.57 2.99 5.72
CA GLU A 337 7.77 3.07 4.88
C GLU A 337 7.51 2.75 3.40
N SER A 338 8.20 3.47 2.51
CA SER A 338 8.26 3.11 1.09
C SER A 338 9.09 1.85 0.89
N LYS A 339 8.69 1.01 -0.07
CA LYS A 339 9.32 -0.28 -0.33
C LYS A 339 9.87 -0.33 -1.73
N LYS A 340 11.10 -0.82 -1.86
CA LYS A 340 11.78 -0.91 -3.15
C LYS A 340 12.04 -2.38 -3.50
N PHE A 341 11.58 -2.75 -4.69
CA PHE A 341 11.71 -4.08 -5.28
C PHE A 341 12.55 -3.96 -6.57
N THR A 342 13.45 -4.91 -6.82
CA THR A 342 14.14 -5.06 -8.12
C THR A 342 13.51 -6.20 -8.91
N PHE A 343 13.34 -6.00 -10.21
CA PHE A 343 12.90 -7.00 -11.18
C PHE A 343 13.97 -7.25 -12.22
N GLN A 344 13.97 -8.44 -12.80
CA GLN A 344 14.99 -8.93 -13.74
C GLN A 344 14.33 -9.46 -15.03
N ILE A 345 15.10 -9.73 -16.08
CA ILE A 345 14.56 -10.20 -17.37
C ILE A 345 14.11 -11.65 -17.25
N GLU A 346 12.81 -11.88 -17.19
CA GLU A 346 12.25 -13.24 -17.15
C GLU A 346 12.38 -13.94 -18.50
N GLU A 347 12.72 -15.24 -18.49
CA GLU A 347 12.80 -16.07 -19.70
C GLU A 347 11.43 -16.23 -20.37
N ILE A 348 10.40 -16.45 -19.55
CA ILE A 348 9.01 -16.53 -19.99
C ILE A 348 8.51 -15.10 -20.26
N ALA A 349 8.39 -14.73 -21.54
CA ALA A 349 7.99 -13.39 -21.97
C ALA A 349 6.68 -12.89 -21.32
N ALA A 350 5.71 -13.78 -21.08
CA ALA A 350 4.44 -13.47 -20.41
C ALA A 350 4.61 -13.01 -18.95
N PHE A 351 5.72 -13.37 -18.30
CA PHE A 351 6.05 -12.98 -16.92
C PHE A 351 7.10 -11.85 -16.85
N CYS A 352 7.65 -11.41 -17.99
CA CYS A 352 8.76 -10.47 -18.03
C CYS A 352 8.30 -9.02 -17.75
N ILE A 353 8.29 -8.66 -16.46
CA ILE A 353 7.96 -7.32 -15.94
C ILE A 353 8.78 -6.23 -16.64
N ILE A 354 10.06 -6.48 -16.94
CA ILE A 354 10.95 -5.55 -17.63
C ILE A 354 10.46 -5.20 -19.03
N SER A 355 10.07 -6.20 -19.82
CA SER A 355 9.55 -6.00 -21.18
C SER A 355 8.30 -5.13 -21.18
N TYR A 356 7.38 -5.35 -20.24
CA TYR A 356 6.18 -4.50 -20.13
C TYR A 356 6.50 -3.08 -19.63
N ILE A 357 7.40 -2.91 -18.67
CA ILE A 357 7.85 -1.58 -18.19
C ILE A 357 8.47 -0.76 -19.34
N ILE A 358 9.37 -1.37 -20.11
CA ILE A 358 10.01 -0.72 -21.27
C ILE A 358 8.97 -0.44 -22.36
N GLY A 359 8.05 -1.36 -22.62
CA GLY A 359 6.95 -1.19 -23.56
C GLY A 359 6.03 0.00 -23.22
N ILE A 360 5.68 0.19 -21.94
CA ILE A 360 4.91 1.36 -21.46
C ILE A 360 5.70 2.65 -21.71
N GLY A 361 6.99 2.68 -21.32
CA GLY A 361 7.86 3.84 -21.51
C GLY A 361 8.04 4.22 -22.99
N HIS A 362 8.24 3.24 -23.86
CA HIS A 362 8.38 3.44 -25.30
C HIS A 362 7.07 3.92 -25.94
N ARG A 363 5.93 3.26 -25.66
CA ARG A 363 4.62 3.63 -26.22
C ARG A 363 4.16 5.03 -25.82
N GLN A 364 4.56 5.51 -24.64
CA GLN A 364 4.24 6.88 -24.20
C GLN A 364 5.26 7.95 -24.68
N ASN A 365 6.38 7.54 -25.29
CA ASN A 365 7.55 8.37 -25.60
C ASN A 365 8.12 9.05 -24.34
N ALA A 366 8.24 8.30 -23.24
CA ALA A 366 8.63 8.80 -21.92
C ALA A 366 10.15 8.84 -21.68
N PHE A 367 10.96 8.10 -22.44
CA PHE A 367 12.42 8.07 -22.29
C PHE A 367 13.09 9.40 -22.68
N GLU A 368 14.07 9.87 -21.91
CA GLU A 368 14.79 11.13 -22.13
C GLU A 368 15.55 11.13 -23.48
N HIS A 369 16.31 10.07 -23.75
CA HIS A 369 17.26 10.00 -24.87
C HIS A 369 16.67 9.50 -26.21
N GLY A 370 15.35 9.64 -26.41
CA GLY A 370 14.75 9.56 -27.76
C GLY A 370 14.99 8.26 -28.54
N PHE A 371 15.12 7.11 -27.87
CA PHE A 371 15.42 5.82 -28.50
C PHE A 371 14.45 5.50 -29.66
N THR A 372 15.00 5.26 -30.85
CA THR A 372 14.20 4.96 -32.05
C THR A 372 13.62 3.55 -32.02
N ASN A 373 14.28 2.62 -31.31
CA ASN A 373 13.79 1.29 -31.03
C ASN A 373 14.17 0.84 -29.61
N ILE A 374 13.58 -0.25 -29.15
CA ILE A 374 13.82 -0.80 -27.80
C ILE A 374 15.21 -1.45 -27.68
N GLN A 375 15.76 -2.01 -28.76
CA GLN A 375 17.06 -2.70 -28.75
C GLN A 375 18.21 -1.76 -28.30
N GLN A 376 18.15 -0.48 -28.67
CA GLN A 376 19.10 0.54 -28.22
C GLN A 376 19.25 0.64 -26.69
N ILE A 377 18.21 0.29 -25.91
CA ILE A 377 18.28 0.25 -24.43
C ILE A 377 19.11 -0.93 -23.95
N PHE A 378 19.02 -2.07 -24.63
CA PHE A 378 19.80 -3.27 -24.32
C PHE A 378 21.25 -3.16 -24.78
N ASP A 379 21.51 -2.43 -25.88
CA ASP A 379 22.84 -2.20 -26.44
C ASP A 379 23.66 -1.14 -25.69
N LEU A 380 23.09 -0.47 -24.67
CA LEU A 380 23.79 0.55 -23.88
C LEU A 380 25.08 0.03 -23.24
N ILE A 381 26.21 0.57 -23.68
CA ILE A 381 27.54 0.25 -23.15
C ILE A 381 27.77 1.00 -21.84
N ILE A 382 27.86 0.27 -20.74
CA ILE A 382 28.26 0.84 -19.44
C ILE A 382 29.77 1.20 -19.50
N PRO A 383 30.18 2.45 -19.22
CA PRO A 383 31.59 2.85 -19.15
C PRO A 383 32.38 1.99 -18.14
N VAL A 384 33.67 1.75 -18.40
CA VAL A 384 34.51 0.81 -17.60
C VAL A 384 34.58 1.22 -16.12
N GLU A 385 34.52 2.51 -15.84
CA GLU A 385 34.61 3.11 -14.50
C GLU A 385 33.25 3.08 -13.76
N ARG A 386 32.20 2.56 -14.40
CA ARG A 386 30.85 2.42 -13.85
C ARG A 386 30.39 0.96 -13.88
N ASN A 387 29.56 0.64 -12.90
CA ASN A 387 28.83 -0.64 -12.82
C ASN A 387 27.40 -0.53 -13.36
N VAL A 388 26.94 0.70 -13.67
CA VAL A 388 25.53 0.99 -13.87
C VAL A 388 25.30 2.18 -14.82
N LEU A 389 24.23 2.09 -15.63
CA LEU A 389 23.61 3.23 -16.31
C LEU A 389 22.11 3.25 -15.96
N ARG A 390 21.59 4.44 -15.61
CA ARG A 390 20.16 4.65 -15.41
C ARG A 390 19.54 5.14 -16.71
N VAL A 391 18.49 4.46 -17.18
CA VAL A 391 17.73 4.87 -18.35
C VAL A 391 16.67 5.86 -17.85
N LYS A 392 16.87 7.14 -18.16
CA LYS A 392 16.06 8.22 -17.59
C LYS A 392 14.74 8.42 -18.34
N TRP A 393 13.74 8.90 -17.60
CA TRP A 393 12.51 9.48 -18.14
C TRP A 393 12.69 10.99 -18.38
N LYS A 394 11.92 11.54 -19.32
CA LYS A 394 11.77 12.98 -19.49
C LYS A 394 11.23 13.60 -18.20
N GLU A 395 11.74 14.77 -17.82
CA GLU A 395 11.39 15.43 -16.56
C GLU A 395 9.88 15.63 -16.37
N HIS A 396 9.18 16.11 -17.41
CA HIS A 396 7.73 16.31 -17.39
C HIS A 396 6.89 15.01 -17.33
N PHE A 397 7.51 13.82 -17.36
CA PHE A 397 6.84 12.56 -17.09
C PHE A 397 6.95 12.11 -15.62
N LEU A 398 7.91 12.61 -14.85
CA LEU A 398 8.29 12.04 -13.55
C LEU A 398 7.11 11.91 -12.56
N ASP A 399 6.25 12.93 -12.48
CA ASP A 399 5.06 12.94 -11.63
C ASP A 399 3.79 12.39 -12.31
N LYS A 400 3.83 12.06 -13.61
CA LYS A 400 2.70 11.45 -14.31
C LYS A 400 2.49 10.00 -13.83
N PRO A 401 1.25 9.51 -13.77
CA PRO A 401 0.96 8.13 -13.43
C PRO A 401 1.58 7.17 -14.46
N PHE A 402 2.32 6.17 -13.97
CA PHE A 402 2.93 5.13 -14.79
C PHE A 402 1.88 4.24 -15.46
N PHE A 403 0.81 3.94 -14.73
CA PHE A 403 -0.40 3.31 -15.25
C PHE A 403 -1.49 4.37 -15.44
N CYS A 404 -1.84 4.66 -16.69
CA CYS A 404 -2.78 5.73 -17.05
C CYS A 404 -4.03 5.21 -17.77
N ASP A 405 -5.11 5.98 -17.72
CA ASP A 405 -6.40 5.61 -18.31
C ASP A 405 -6.44 5.81 -19.83
N ILE A 406 -7.47 5.26 -20.47
CA ILE A 406 -7.77 5.53 -21.89
C ILE A 406 -9.20 6.02 -22.05
N GLU A 407 -9.38 6.84 -23.06
CA GLU A 407 -10.66 7.34 -23.55
C GLU A 407 -10.90 6.78 -24.95
N HIS A 408 -12.14 6.39 -25.24
CA HIS A 408 -12.55 5.99 -26.58
C HIS A 408 -13.22 7.19 -27.25
N THR A 409 -12.68 7.61 -28.41
CA THR A 409 -13.19 8.67 -29.27
C THR A 409 -13.61 8.07 -30.62
N ALA A 410 -14.26 8.84 -31.48
CA ALA A 410 -14.60 8.40 -32.84
C ALA A 410 -13.37 8.02 -33.68
N GLU A 411 -12.20 8.60 -33.36
CA GLU A 411 -10.92 8.38 -34.03
C GLU A 411 -10.13 7.18 -33.46
N GLY A 412 -10.63 6.51 -32.41
CA GLY A 412 -9.98 5.36 -31.76
C GLY A 412 -9.80 5.52 -30.26
N ALA A 413 -8.67 5.06 -29.72
CA ALA A 413 -8.38 5.11 -28.29
C ALA A 413 -7.25 6.10 -27.95
N ARG A 414 -7.56 7.12 -27.15
CA ARG A 414 -6.62 8.15 -26.68
C ARG A 414 -6.08 7.78 -25.29
N ILE A 415 -4.75 7.81 -25.13
CA ILE A 415 -4.09 7.58 -23.82
C ILE A 415 -4.15 8.87 -23.00
N LEU A 416 -4.80 8.83 -21.84
CA LEU A 416 -4.92 9.95 -20.90
C LEU A 416 -3.72 9.97 -19.95
N LYS A 417 -2.55 10.40 -20.45
CA LYS A 417 -1.25 10.35 -19.74
C LYS A 417 -1.26 10.95 -18.33
N ASP A 418 -2.15 11.89 -18.06
CA ASP A 418 -2.25 12.63 -16.80
C ASP A 418 -3.30 12.06 -15.83
N LYS A 419 -4.09 11.06 -16.25
CA LYS A 419 -5.15 10.42 -15.46
C LYS A 419 -4.74 9.01 -15.07
N ALA A 420 -4.59 8.75 -13.78
CA ALA A 420 -4.20 7.46 -13.24
C ALA A 420 -5.24 6.37 -13.60
N PHE A 421 -4.75 5.15 -13.83
CA PHE A 421 -5.60 4.00 -14.04
C PHE A 421 -6.41 3.72 -12.77
N ASN A 422 -7.71 3.46 -12.91
CA ASN A 422 -8.61 3.35 -11.78
C ASN A 422 -8.73 1.90 -11.26
N TYR A 423 -8.71 1.72 -9.95
CA TYR A 423 -8.85 0.40 -9.31
C TYR A 423 -10.09 -0.38 -9.73
N GLN A 424 -11.24 0.29 -9.93
CA GLN A 424 -12.47 -0.39 -10.34
C GLN A 424 -12.32 -0.99 -11.75
N LYS A 425 -11.75 -0.22 -12.69
CA LYS A 425 -11.47 -0.68 -14.06
C LYS A 425 -10.47 -1.86 -14.08
N TYR A 426 -9.42 -1.81 -13.25
CA TYR A 426 -8.49 -2.93 -13.07
C TYR A 426 -9.21 -4.18 -12.54
N ARG A 427 -9.98 -4.03 -11.46
CA ARG A 427 -10.73 -5.12 -10.83
C ARG A 427 -11.75 -5.74 -11.79
N ASP A 428 -12.49 -4.95 -12.54
CA ASP A 428 -13.57 -5.47 -13.39
C ASP A 428 -13.03 -6.10 -14.68
N ILE A 429 -11.87 -5.66 -15.18
CA ILE A 429 -11.09 -6.42 -16.16
C ILE A 429 -10.65 -7.76 -15.57
N PHE A 430 -10.03 -7.80 -14.39
CA PHE A 430 -9.58 -9.05 -13.77
C PHE A 430 -10.72 -10.04 -13.49
N VAL A 431 -11.87 -9.56 -13.00
CA VAL A 431 -13.09 -10.36 -12.83
C VAL A 431 -13.61 -10.90 -14.16
N ARG A 432 -13.53 -10.12 -15.26
CA ARG A 432 -13.88 -10.60 -16.60
C ARG A 432 -12.93 -11.70 -17.04
N LEU A 433 -11.62 -11.50 -16.93
CA LEU A 433 -10.60 -12.45 -17.36
C LEU A 433 -10.75 -13.80 -16.63
N GLY A 434 -11.13 -13.80 -15.35
CA GLY A 434 -11.47 -15.03 -14.63
C GLY A 434 -12.59 -15.84 -15.29
N ARG A 435 -13.64 -15.18 -15.77
CA ARG A 435 -14.73 -15.84 -16.50
C ARG A 435 -14.30 -16.34 -17.87
N VAL A 436 -13.45 -15.58 -18.57
CA VAL A 436 -12.89 -15.97 -19.87
C VAL A 436 -11.99 -17.21 -19.73
N ALA A 437 -11.15 -17.25 -18.70
CA ALA A 437 -10.30 -18.38 -18.34
C ALA A 437 -11.05 -19.55 -17.67
N GLY A 438 -12.39 -19.50 -17.56
CA GLY A 438 -13.21 -20.61 -17.03
C GLY A 438 -13.15 -20.82 -15.52
N PHE A 439 -12.67 -19.87 -14.72
CA PHE A 439 -12.73 -19.98 -13.25
C PHE A 439 -14.18 -19.96 -12.76
N GLU A 440 -14.56 -20.98 -12.00
CA GLU A 440 -15.86 -21.11 -11.33
C GLU A 440 -16.17 -19.91 -10.42
N GLU A 441 -15.18 -19.49 -9.61
CA GLU A 441 -15.34 -18.40 -8.67
C GLU A 441 -15.06 -17.02 -9.27
N ARG A 442 -15.78 -16.02 -8.74
CA ARG A 442 -15.47 -14.62 -9.02
C ARG A 442 -14.12 -14.24 -8.41
N LEU A 443 -13.13 -14.03 -9.26
CA LEU A 443 -11.79 -13.63 -8.85
C LEU A 443 -11.72 -12.30 -8.10
N GLU A 444 -10.70 -12.19 -7.25
CA GLU A 444 -10.37 -11.00 -6.48
C GLU A 444 -8.86 -10.77 -6.49
N LEU A 445 -8.42 -9.53 -6.75
CA LEU A 445 -7.00 -9.15 -6.79
C LEU A 445 -6.21 -9.49 -5.51
N TYR A 446 -6.91 -9.73 -4.39
CA TYR A 446 -6.32 -10.16 -3.13
C TYR A 446 -5.85 -11.63 -3.15
N GLN A 447 -6.32 -12.46 -4.09
CA GLN A 447 -5.87 -13.86 -4.25
C GLN A 447 -4.39 -13.93 -4.67
N LEU A 448 -3.92 -13.01 -5.53
CA LEU A 448 -2.51 -12.85 -5.89
C LEU A 448 -1.65 -12.54 -4.65
N ARG A 449 -2.09 -11.57 -3.84
CA ARG A 449 -1.42 -11.20 -2.58
C ARG A 449 -1.41 -12.34 -1.56
N ARG A 450 -2.42 -13.23 -1.56
CA ARG A 450 -2.44 -14.42 -0.67
C ARG A 450 -1.41 -15.47 -1.09
N ALA A 451 -1.34 -15.82 -2.38
CA ALA A 451 -0.32 -16.76 -2.88
C ALA A 451 1.09 -16.21 -2.64
N SER A 452 1.32 -14.96 -3.02
CA SER A 452 2.59 -14.27 -2.77
C SER A 452 2.95 -14.25 -1.28
N GLY A 453 2.00 -13.88 -0.41
CA GLY A 453 2.18 -13.92 1.04
C GLY A 453 2.48 -15.31 1.59
N SER A 454 1.96 -16.37 0.98
CA SER A 454 2.26 -17.77 1.32
C SER A 454 3.70 -18.13 0.96
N ASN A 455 4.11 -17.90 -0.29
CA ASN A 455 5.46 -18.17 -0.77
C ASN A 455 6.52 -17.36 -0.01
N ILE A 456 6.24 -16.08 0.26
CA ILE A 456 7.11 -15.22 1.07
C ILE A 456 7.22 -15.76 2.50
N ASN A 457 6.13 -16.24 3.10
CA ASN A 457 6.14 -16.80 4.46
C ASN A 457 6.89 -18.14 4.56
N SER A 458 7.04 -18.91 3.48
CA SER A 458 7.84 -20.14 3.49
C SER A 458 9.34 -19.92 3.24
N ILE A 459 9.75 -18.74 2.75
CA ILE A 459 11.14 -18.47 2.31
C ILE A 459 11.82 -17.34 3.10
N LEU A 460 11.05 -16.35 3.61
CA LEU A 460 11.59 -15.22 4.37
C LEU A 460 11.38 -15.38 5.87
N ASP A 461 12.32 -14.83 6.64
CA ASP A 461 12.18 -14.66 8.08
C ASP A 461 10.98 -13.75 8.44
N PRO A 462 10.45 -13.82 9.68
CA PRO A 462 9.29 -13.05 10.09
C PRO A 462 9.42 -11.54 9.87
N VAL A 463 10.61 -10.95 10.07
CA VAL A 463 10.86 -9.50 9.92
C VAL A 463 10.78 -9.09 8.45
N SER A 464 11.54 -9.75 7.58
CA SER A 464 11.52 -9.49 6.13
C SER A 464 10.12 -9.72 5.54
N ARG A 465 9.40 -10.76 6.00
CA ARG A 465 8.01 -11.03 5.65
C ARG A 465 7.06 -9.92 6.13
N ASN A 466 7.15 -9.51 7.40
CA ASN A 466 6.32 -8.45 7.98
C ASN A 466 6.51 -7.14 7.22
N LYS A 467 7.76 -6.73 7.01
CA LYS A 467 8.13 -5.55 6.21
C LYS A 467 7.57 -5.64 4.80
N THR A 468 7.75 -6.76 4.09
CA THR A 468 7.21 -6.96 2.74
C THR A 468 5.69 -6.83 2.71
N MET A 469 4.99 -7.50 3.64
CA MET A 469 3.53 -7.47 3.73
C MET A 469 2.97 -6.13 4.22
N GLY A 470 3.80 -5.29 4.86
CA GLY A 470 3.39 -4.01 5.44
C GLY A 470 2.59 -4.22 6.71
N HIS A 471 3.09 -5.12 7.55
CA HIS A 471 2.72 -5.25 8.96
C HIS A 471 3.70 -4.40 9.77
N THR A 472 3.26 -3.86 10.89
CA THR A 472 4.09 -3.00 11.73
C THR A 472 4.89 -3.88 12.69
N GLY A 473 6.21 -3.83 12.60
CA GLY A 473 7.12 -4.52 13.50
C GLY A 473 7.46 -3.77 14.79
N ASP A 474 8.42 -4.34 15.49
CA ASP A 474 9.11 -3.76 16.64
C ASP A 474 9.99 -2.55 16.24
N THR A 475 10.81 -2.08 17.19
CA THR A 475 11.77 -0.99 16.96
C THR A 475 12.85 -1.35 15.94
N TYR A 476 13.27 -2.61 15.85
CA TYR A 476 14.31 -3.04 14.91
C TYR A 476 13.81 -3.05 13.46
N GLU A 477 12.61 -3.61 13.21
CA GLU A 477 12.02 -3.65 11.86
C GLU A 477 11.91 -2.23 11.24
N ARG A 478 11.60 -1.23 12.07
CA ARG A 478 11.34 0.17 11.67
C ARG A 478 12.58 1.02 11.41
N TYR A 479 13.67 0.81 12.15
CA TYR A 479 14.83 1.73 12.11
C TYR A 479 16.07 1.14 11.44
N TYR A 480 16.22 -0.19 11.41
CA TYR A 480 17.46 -0.83 10.95
C TYR A 480 17.32 -1.65 9.67
N THR A 481 16.09 -2.03 9.29
CA THR A 481 15.88 -2.84 8.07
C THR A 481 15.89 -1.94 6.82
N PRO A 482 16.71 -2.21 5.78
CA PRO A 482 16.73 -1.40 4.56
C PRO A 482 15.38 -1.34 3.82
N ASN A 483 15.08 -0.20 3.19
CA ASN A 483 13.86 -0.03 2.38
C ASN A 483 13.89 -0.82 1.06
N HIS A 484 15.10 -1.16 0.57
CA HIS A 484 15.28 -2.08 -0.53
C HIS A 484 15.41 -3.50 0.01
N ILE A 485 14.37 -4.29 -0.21
CA ILE A 485 14.34 -5.68 0.25
C ILE A 485 15.08 -6.51 -0.82
N ALA A 486 16.34 -6.84 -0.54
CA ALA A 486 17.28 -7.44 -1.48
C ALA A 486 17.07 -8.96 -1.65
N ARG A 487 15.84 -9.36 -2.01
CA ARG A 487 15.41 -10.74 -2.27
C ARG A 487 14.70 -10.80 -3.62
N ASP A 488 14.84 -11.90 -4.35
CA ASP A 488 14.21 -12.11 -5.65
C ASP A 488 12.73 -12.49 -5.53
N PHE A 489 11.89 -11.48 -5.31
CA PHE A 489 10.43 -11.62 -5.27
C PHE A 489 9.80 -12.09 -6.59
N GLN A 490 10.52 -11.93 -7.71
CA GLN A 490 10.08 -12.40 -9.01
C GLN A 490 10.16 -13.93 -9.05
N ALA A 491 11.34 -14.49 -8.75
CA ALA A 491 11.55 -15.92 -8.63
C ALA A 491 10.67 -16.57 -7.55
N ILE A 492 10.51 -15.94 -6.36
CA ILE A 492 9.67 -16.45 -5.26
C ILE A 492 8.21 -16.68 -5.69
N TYR A 493 7.65 -15.85 -6.58
CA TYR A 493 6.28 -16.03 -7.06
C TYR A 493 6.22 -16.90 -8.32
N PHE A 494 7.07 -16.66 -9.33
CA PHE A 494 6.98 -17.35 -10.61
C PHE A 494 7.58 -18.77 -10.60
N GLY A 495 8.40 -19.11 -9.60
CA GLY A 495 9.10 -20.40 -9.53
C GLY A 495 10.34 -20.49 -10.43
N SER A 496 10.75 -19.38 -11.03
CA SER A 496 11.95 -19.27 -11.86
C SER A 496 13.25 -19.45 -11.06
N PRO A 497 14.38 -19.76 -11.71
CA PRO A 497 15.70 -19.67 -11.09
C PRO A 497 15.93 -18.28 -10.47
N SER A 498 16.51 -18.25 -9.27
CA SER A 498 16.68 -17.00 -8.52
C SER A 498 17.98 -16.28 -8.86
N GLU A 499 17.86 -15.01 -9.22
CA GLU A 499 18.96 -14.09 -9.52
C GLU A 499 19.37 -13.27 -8.27
N GLU A 500 19.35 -13.92 -7.10
CA GLU A 500 19.55 -13.28 -5.79
C GLU A 500 20.85 -12.47 -5.70
N GLU A 501 21.92 -12.89 -6.38
CA GLU A 501 23.20 -12.16 -6.45
C GLU A 501 23.08 -10.84 -7.24
N LEU A 502 22.38 -10.87 -8.38
CA LEU A 502 22.08 -9.69 -9.19
C LEU A 502 21.22 -8.72 -8.39
N ILE A 503 20.11 -9.20 -7.80
CA ILE A 503 19.22 -8.38 -6.95
C ILE A 503 20.00 -7.75 -5.79
N ARG A 504 20.83 -8.54 -5.09
CA ARG A 504 21.69 -8.05 -4.01
C ARG A 504 22.72 -7.04 -4.50
N SER A 505 23.28 -7.20 -5.70
CA SER A 505 24.21 -6.24 -6.32
C SER A 505 23.54 -4.89 -6.59
N VAL A 506 22.28 -4.90 -7.06
CA VAL A 506 21.46 -3.71 -7.32
C VAL A 506 21.02 -3.02 -6.03
N ALA A 507 20.94 -3.77 -4.93
CA ALA A 507 20.62 -3.24 -3.61
C ALA A 507 21.81 -2.59 -2.88
N ARG A 508 23.06 -2.91 -3.22
CA ARG A 508 24.25 -2.34 -2.57
C ARG A 508 24.36 -0.83 -2.80
N MET A 509 24.69 -0.07 -1.76
CA MET A 509 25.02 1.37 -1.84
C MET A 509 26.11 1.65 -2.90
N GLY A 510 27.08 0.74 -3.04
CA GLY A 510 28.18 0.85 -4.00
C GLY A 510 27.79 0.77 -5.48
N LEU A 511 26.56 0.38 -5.84
CA LEU A 511 26.13 0.25 -7.25
C LEU A 511 26.34 1.54 -8.04
N ALA A 512 25.98 2.68 -7.44
CA ALA A 512 26.03 4.01 -8.06
C ALA A 512 27.38 4.73 -7.89
N ARG A 513 28.41 4.06 -7.36
CA ARG A 513 29.73 4.65 -7.15
C ARG A 513 30.42 4.88 -8.50
N ASP A 514 30.70 6.15 -8.81
CA ASP A 514 31.59 6.56 -9.90
C ASP A 514 32.85 7.22 -9.30
N ARG A 515 34.04 6.70 -9.62
CA ARG A 515 35.31 7.25 -9.12
C ARG A 515 35.69 8.58 -9.77
N ARG A 516 35.00 8.98 -10.85
CA ARG A 516 35.16 10.27 -11.53
C ARG A 516 34.14 11.33 -11.11
N ALA A 517 33.24 11.01 -10.16
CA ALA A 517 32.31 11.99 -9.63
C ALA A 517 33.12 13.16 -9.03
N PRO A 518 32.91 14.42 -9.46
CA PRO A 518 33.64 15.55 -8.91
C PRO A 518 33.49 15.63 -7.39
N THR A 519 34.62 15.68 -6.68
CA THR A 519 34.65 15.85 -5.22
C THR A 519 34.41 17.30 -4.81
N GLU A 520 34.74 18.24 -5.69
CA GLU A 520 34.61 19.67 -5.50
C GLU A 520 34.03 20.33 -6.77
N LEU A 521 33.37 21.47 -6.58
CA LEU A 521 32.92 22.34 -7.66
C LEU A 521 34.11 23.16 -8.18
N SER A 522 34.22 23.34 -9.51
CA SER A 522 35.24 24.22 -10.09
C SER A 522 35.08 25.67 -9.58
N ALA A 523 36.15 26.47 -9.62
CA ALA A 523 36.10 27.87 -9.20
C ALA A 523 34.99 28.66 -9.93
N GLU A 524 34.74 28.33 -11.20
CA GLU A 524 33.69 28.88 -12.05
C GLU A 524 32.29 28.44 -11.59
N GLN A 525 32.08 27.15 -11.33
CA GLN A 525 30.81 26.63 -10.81
C GLN A 525 30.51 27.21 -9.42
N GLN A 526 31.51 27.34 -8.57
CA GLN A 526 31.39 28.05 -7.30
C GLN A 526 31.06 29.53 -7.50
N ALA A 527 31.62 30.20 -8.51
CA ALA A 527 31.29 31.59 -8.83
C ALA A 527 29.85 31.73 -9.34
N GLN A 528 29.39 30.82 -10.22
CA GLN A 528 28.00 30.76 -10.69
C GLN A 528 27.03 30.58 -9.53
N ILE A 529 27.23 29.57 -8.66
CA ILE A 529 26.40 29.35 -7.46
C ILE A 529 26.54 30.53 -6.47
N ARG A 530 27.70 31.17 -6.39
CA ARG A 530 27.89 32.37 -5.57
C ARG A 530 27.12 33.58 -6.12
N ASN A 531 26.90 33.66 -7.43
CA ASN A 531 26.24 34.79 -8.08
C ASN A 531 24.79 34.48 -8.51
N ASP A 532 24.30 33.27 -8.23
CA ASP A 532 22.92 32.86 -8.46
C ASP A 532 21.92 33.85 -7.82
N PRO A 533 20.94 34.40 -8.58
CA PRO A 533 20.04 35.44 -8.08
C PRO A 533 19.21 35.02 -6.86
N MET A 534 18.78 33.76 -6.80
CA MET A 534 17.96 33.25 -5.71
C MET A 534 18.79 33.12 -4.42
N LEU A 535 20.00 32.57 -4.51
CA LEU A 535 20.96 32.52 -3.40
C LEU A 535 21.42 33.93 -2.98
N ALA A 536 21.59 34.86 -3.90
CA ALA A 536 21.94 36.25 -3.60
C ALA A 536 20.82 36.94 -2.81
N ALA A 537 19.56 36.81 -3.23
CA ALA A 537 18.40 37.36 -2.53
C ALA A 537 18.25 36.78 -1.12
N LEU A 538 18.47 35.46 -0.94
CA LEU A 538 18.35 34.78 0.35
C LEU A 538 19.50 35.09 1.35
N ARG A 539 20.61 35.68 0.90
CA ARG A 539 21.76 36.00 1.79
C ARG A 539 21.47 37.12 2.78
N GLN A 540 20.76 38.18 2.37
CA GLN A 540 20.50 39.30 3.28
C GLN A 540 19.57 38.90 4.44
N PRO A 541 18.41 38.25 4.20
CA PRO A 541 17.59 37.69 5.29
C PRO A 541 18.38 36.75 6.21
N ARG A 542 19.19 35.85 5.65
CA ARG A 542 20.02 34.93 6.45
C ARG A 542 21.04 35.66 7.32
N ARG A 543 21.69 36.70 6.79
CA ARG A 543 22.67 37.52 7.54
C ARG A 543 22.00 38.24 8.71
N VAL A 544 20.86 38.89 8.46
CA VAL A 544 20.06 39.57 9.49
C VAL A 544 19.64 38.57 10.58
N GLN A 545 18.99 37.46 10.23
CA GLN A 545 18.58 36.44 11.20
C GLN A 545 19.76 35.86 11.99
N THR A 546 20.89 35.60 11.34
CA THR A 546 22.10 35.09 12.02
C THR A 546 22.65 36.12 13.01
N ALA A 547 22.62 37.41 12.67
CA ALA A 547 23.01 38.50 13.58
C ALA A 547 22.05 38.63 14.77
N THR A 548 20.73 38.56 14.54
CA THR A 548 19.70 38.59 15.61
C THR A 548 19.80 37.37 16.53
N LEU A 549 20.08 36.17 16.00
CA LEU A 549 20.29 34.98 16.80
C LEU A 549 21.57 35.10 17.63
N ARG A 550 22.67 35.59 17.05
CA ARG A 550 23.93 35.83 17.78
C ARG A 550 23.76 36.89 18.88
N SER A 551 23.06 38.00 18.62
CA SER A 551 22.84 39.02 19.64
C SER A 551 21.96 38.52 20.79
N ARG A 552 20.90 37.75 20.51
CA ARG A 552 20.09 37.09 21.54
C ARG A 552 20.89 36.07 22.36
N LEU A 553 21.75 35.29 21.71
CA LEU A 553 22.54 34.26 22.38
C LEU A 553 23.64 34.91 23.26
N LEU A 554 24.25 36.00 22.79
CA LEU A 554 25.14 36.84 23.59
C LEU A 554 24.39 37.50 24.76
N SER A 555 23.20 38.08 24.56
CA SER A 555 22.45 38.71 25.67
C SER A 555 22.04 37.70 26.73
N THR A 556 21.67 36.46 26.36
CA THR A 556 21.40 35.41 27.35
C THR A 556 22.64 34.93 28.10
N LEU A 557 23.82 34.90 27.45
CA LEU A 557 25.08 34.53 28.10
C LEU A 557 25.61 35.65 29.03
N TYR A 558 25.47 36.91 28.62
CA TYR A 558 25.79 38.06 29.47
C TYR A 558 24.80 38.19 30.64
N GLY A 559 23.50 37.95 30.41
CA GLY A 559 22.49 37.92 31.47
C GLY A 559 22.82 36.90 32.56
N ARG A 560 23.12 35.65 32.19
CA ARG A 560 23.57 34.62 33.16
C ARG A 560 24.83 35.04 33.93
N ARG A 561 25.82 35.63 33.26
CA ARG A 561 27.04 36.11 33.93
C ARG A 561 26.76 37.24 34.92
N HIS A 562 25.83 38.15 34.61
CA HIS A 562 25.45 39.21 35.55
C HIS A 562 24.66 38.69 36.75
N SER A 563 23.72 37.75 36.55
CA SER A 563 23.02 37.10 37.66
C SER A 563 23.99 36.39 38.61
N SER A 564 24.88 35.54 38.10
CA SER A 564 25.87 34.85 38.95
C SER A 564 26.87 35.81 39.62
N ALA A 565 27.22 36.93 38.99
CA ALA A 565 28.07 37.95 39.61
C ALA A 565 27.32 38.77 40.69
N GLN A 566 26.00 38.90 40.61
CA GLN A 566 25.18 39.51 41.65
C GLN A 566 24.94 38.54 42.83
N GLU A 567 24.75 37.25 42.56
CA GLU A 567 24.65 36.21 43.59
C GLU A 567 25.94 36.12 44.42
N ILE A 568 27.12 36.15 43.78
CA ILE A 568 28.42 36.15 44.49
C ILE A 568 28.56 37.40 45.37
N ARG A 569 28.29 38.60 44.84
CA ARG A 569 28.36 39.86 45.62
C ARG A 569 27.30 39.97 46.73
N ALA A 570 26.17 39.30 46.60
CA ALA A 570 25.15 39.24 47.65
C ALA A 570 25.52 38.26 48.77
N GLY A 571 26.38 37.28 48.50
CA GLY A 571 27.02 36.43 49.51
C GLY A 571 28.13 37.17 50.25
N GLU A 572 29.06 37.80 49.52
CA GLU A 572 30.21 38.56 50.08
C GLU A 572 29.84 39.81 50.91
N ALA A 573 28.55 40.19 50.94
CA ALA A 573 28.03 41.30 51.74
C ALA A 573 27.20 40.82 52.95
N ARG A 574 27.29 39.54 53.32
CA ARG A 574 26.57 38.92 54.45
C ARG A 574 27.48 38.19 55.46
N ASP A 575 28.79 38.26 55.26
CA ASP A 575 29.85 37.97 56.25
C ASP A 575 30.54 39.29 56.67
#